data_AF-A0A179ISD8-F1
#
_entry.id   AF-A0A179ISD8-F1
#
_cell.length_a   1.000
_cell.length_b   1.000
_cell.length_c   1.000
_cell.angle_alpha   90.00
_cell.angle_beta   90.00
_cell.angle_gamma   90.00
#
_symmetry.space_group_name_H-M   'P 1'
#
loop_
_entity.id
_entity.type
_entity.pdbx_description
1 polymer ?
#
loop_
_entity_poly.entity_id
_entity_poly.type
_entity_poly.pdbx_seq_one_letter_code
_entity_poly.pdbx_strand_id
1 'polypeptide(L)'
;MALFPFILFVFLFVWQVGLAAYTVVVAESAARDGARVASSARGGDDRYEEAIRHSAYGLTIKQIDKEEDDDRVTVTLTVDMVNVRLPLINRAIELQYTARATMPREAGLATESP
;
A
#
# COMPACT_ATOMS: atom_id res chain seq x y z
N MET A 1 -12.31 0.55 -41.51
CA MET A 1 -11.68 1.49 -40.55
C MET A 1 -12.15 1.17 -39.12
N ALA A 2 -11.68 0.05 -38.53
CA ALA A 2 -11.95 -0.32 -37.13
C ALA A 2 -10.66 -0.43 -36.30
N LEU A 3 -9.51 -0.11 -36.91
CA LEU A 3 -8.20 -0.26 -36.27
C LEU A 3 -7.92 0.84 -35.25
N PHE A 4 -8.38 2.07 -35.51
CA PHE A 4 -8.20 3.21 -34.60
C PHE A 4 -8.81 2.99 -33.20
N PRO A 5 -10.11 2.60 -33.05
CA PRO A 5 -10.67 2.33 -31.72
C PRO A 5 -9.97 1.15 -31.03
N PHE A 6 -9.52 0.15 -31.78
CA PHE A 6 -8.79 -0.98 -31.23
C PHE A 6 -7.40 -0.58 -30.69
N ILE A 7 -6.64 0.23 -31.43
CA ILE A 7 -5.34 0.74 -30.98
C ILE A 7 -5.49 1.57 -29.71
N LEU A 8 -6.48 2.46 -29.66
CA LEU A 8 -6.77 3.26 -28.47
C LEU A 8 -7.11 2.37 -27.26
N PHE A 9 -7.92 1.33 -27.47
CA PHE A 9 -8.26 0.39 -26.42
C PHE A 9 -7.01 -0.32 -25.87
N VAL A 10 -6.14 -0.84 -26.74
CA VAL A 10 -4.89 -1.50 -26.33
C VAL A 10 -3.97 -0.54 -25.59
N PHE A 11 -3.82 0.70 -26.08
CA PHE A 11 -3.01 1.71 -25.40
C PHE A 11 -3.52 2.02 -23.99
N LEU A 12 -4.83 2.26 -23.85
CA LEU A 12 -5.45 2.49 -22.55
C LEU A 12 -5.31 1.26 -21.65
N PHE A 13 -5.43 0.05 -22.19
CA PHE A 13 -5.24 -1.18 -21.42
C PHE A 13 -3.82 -1.29 -20.87
N VAL A 14 -2.79 -1.11 -21.72
CA VAL A 14 -1.39 -1.11 -21.29
C VAL A 14 -1.14 -0.03 -20.24
N TRP A 15 -1.72 1.15 -20.43
CA TRP A 15 -1.64 2.22 -19.46
C TRP A 15 -2.24 1.84 -18.10
N GLN A 16 -3.42 1.20 -18.08
CA GLN A 16 -4.04 0.73 -16.83
C GLN A 16 -3.16 -0.31 -16.13
N VAL A 17 -2.54 -1.23 -16.86
CA VAL A 17 -1.61 -2.22 -16.28
C VAL A 17 -0.39 -1.53 -15.66
N GLY A 18 0.14 -0.48 -16.31
CA GLY A 18 1.22 0.33 -15.78
C GLY A 18 0.86 1.03 -14.46
N LEU A 19 -0.34 1.63 -14.40
CA LEU A 19 -0.84 2.26 -13.16
C LEU A 19 -1.02 1.23 -12.03
N ALA A 20 -1.57 0.05 -12.34
CA ALA A 20 -1.74 -1.01 -11.34
C ALA A 20 -0.39 -1.47 -10.76
N ALA A 21 0.62 -1.69 -11.60
CA ALA A 21 1.96 -2.06 -11.16
C ALA A 21 2.61 -0.96 -10.30
N TYR A 22 2.43 0.31 -10.67
CA TYR A 22 2.88 1.43 -9.86
C TYR A 22 2.24 1.43 -8.46
N THR A 23 0.92 1.22 -8.37
CA THR A 23 0.21 1.15 -7.10
C THR A 23 0.77 0.05 -6.19
N VAL A 24 1.04 -1.13 -6.73
CA VAL A 24 1.62 -2.26 -5.96
C VAL A 24 2.97 -1.88 -5.36
N VAL A 25 3.90 -1.37 -6.18
CA VAL A 25 5.26 -1.03 -5.73
C VAL A 25 5.26 0.08 -4.69
N VAL A 26 4.43 1.10 -4.89
CA VAL A 26 4.33 2.22 -3.95
C VAL A 26 3.67 1.79 -2.65
N ALA A 27 2.63 0.96 -2.69
CA ALA A 27 1.98 0.42 -1.49
C ALA A 27 2.95 -0.45 -0.66
N GLU A 28 3.74 -1.30 -1.31
CA GLU A 28 4.76 -2.12 -0.63
C GLU A 28 5.85 -1.27 0.00
N SER A 29 6.33 -0.26 -0.73
CA SER A 29 7.34 0.68 -0.23
C SER A 29 6.80 1.46 0.98
N ALA A 30 5.56 1.95 0.90
CA ALA A 30 4.91 2.68 1.99
C ALA A 30 4.66 1.80 3.22
N ALA A 31 4.22 0.54 3.05
CA ALA A 31 4.08 -0.41 4.15
C ALA A 31 5.42 -0.67 4.83
N ARG A 32 6.51 -0.80 4.06
CA ARG A 32 7.86 -0.99 4.58
C ARG A 32 8.38 0.23 5.35
N ASP A 33 8.15 1.43 4.84
CA ASP A 33 8.51 2.68 5.53
C ASP A 33 7.71 2.84 6.83
N GLY A 34 6.41 2.55 6.78
CA GLY A 34 5.55 2.50 7.96
C GLY A 34 6.06 1.51 8.99
N ALA A 35 6.39 0.29 8.58
CA ALA A 35 6.95 -0.75 9.46
C ALA A 35 8.26 -0.31 10.11
N ARG A 36 9.14 0.39 9.38
CA ARG A 36 10.41 0.91 9.92
C ARG A 36 10.20 1.97 10.99
N VAL A 37 9.23 2.88 10.79
CA VAL A 37 8.92 3.91 11.78
C VAL A 37 8.22 3.28 12.98
N ALA A 38 7.29 2.36 12.75
CA ALA A 38 6.56 1.65 13.79
C ALA A 38 7.46 0.72 14.63
N SER A 39 8.51 0.13 14.05
CA SER A 39 9.47 -0.70 14.79
C SER A 39 10.42 0.09 15.67
N SER A 40 10.51 1.42 15.48
CA SER A 40 11.42 2.28 16.23
C SER A 40 10.86 2.65 17.61
N ALA A 41 11.72 2.70 18.63
CA ALA A 41 11.30 3.00 20.02
C ALA A 41 10.72 4.42 20.22
N ARG A 42 10.82 5.30 19.21
CA ARG A 42 10.23 6.65 19.17
C ARG A 42 9.00 6.76 18.27
N GLY A 43 8.58 5.66 17.65
CA GLY A 43 7.39 5.59 16.80
C GLY A 43 6.13 5.60 17.65
N GLY A 44 5.62 6.78 17.99
CA GLY A 44 4.24 6.90 18.44
C GLY A 44 3.27 6.53 17.31
N ASP A 45 2.04 6.16 17.66
CA ASP A 45 1.02 5.69 16.70
C ASP A 45 0.79 6.67 15.54
N ASP A 46 0.86 7.98 15.78
CA ASP A 46 0.60 8.95 14.71
C ASP A 46 1.73 9.02 13.66
N ARG A 47 2.97 8.68 14.04
CA ARG A 47 4.14 8.89 13.16
C ARG A 47 4.27 7.85 12.07
N TYR A 48 3.87 6.60 12.33
CA TYR A 48 3.93 5.55 11.31
C TYR A 48 2.83 5.77 10.26
N GLU A 49 1.65 6.22 10.68
CA GLU A 49 0.56 6.52 9.77
C GLU A 49 0.91 7.71 8.85
N GLU A 50 1.53 8.76 9.40
CA GLU A 50 2.02 9.88 8.60
C GLU A 50 3.12 9.47 7.62
N ALA A 51 4.05 8.61 8.03
CA ALA A 51 5.07 8.05 7.13
C ALA A 51 4.44 7.26 5.97
N ILE A 52 3.45 6.42 6.26
CA ILE A 52 2.71 5.68 5.24
C ILE A 52 1.98 6.62 4.29
N ARG A 53 1.27 7.64 4.81
CA ARG A 53 0.54 8.62 4.01
C ARG A 53 1.47 9.46 3.13
N HIS A 54 2.67 9.76 3.61
CA HIS A 54 3.69 10.46 2.83
C HIS A 54 4.25 9.57 1.72
N SER A 55 4.63 8.32 2.03
CA SER A 55 5.19 7.38 1.04
C SER A 55 4.16 6.90 0.02
N ALA A 56 2.88 6.80 0.39
CA ALA A 56 1.78 6.42 -0.49
C ALA A 56 1.11 7.62 -1.21
N TYR A 57 1.82 8.76 -1.33
CA TYR A 57 1.27 9.96 -1.96
C TYR A 57 0.75 9.67 -3.37
N GLY A 58 -0.51 10.08 -3.61
CA GLY A 58 -1.21 9.83 -4.88
C GLY A 58 -1.99 8.52 -4.95
N LEU A 59 -1.91 7.66 -3.92
CA LEU A 59 -2.79 6.50 -3.77
C LEU A 59 -3.97 6.82 -2.85
N THR A 60 -5.12 6.19 -3.11
CA THR A 60 -6.26 6.26 -2.20
C THR A 60 -6.16 5.14 -1.17
N ILE A 61 -5.79 5.51 0.05
CA ILE A 61 -5.66 4.58 1.17
C ILE A 61 -7.04 4.29 1.75
N LYS A 62 -7.39 3.01 1.86
CA LYS A 62 -8.65 2.55 2.49
C LYS A 62 -8.47 2.25 3.96
N GLN A 63 -7.38 1.57 4.28
CA GLN A 63 -7.14 1.07 5.62
C GLN A 63 -5.64 0.99 5.89
N ILE A 64 -5.27 1.34 7.11
CA ILE A 64 -3.93 1.17 7.65
C ILE A 64 -4.12 0.43 8.96
N ASP A 65 -3.50 -0.75 9.08
CA ASP A 65 -3.52 -1.54 10.30
C ASP A 65 -2.09 -1.75 10.78
N LYS A 66 -1.91 -1.70 12.10
CA LYS A 66 -0.68 -2.05 12.77
C LYS A 66 -0.95 -3.17 13.76
N GLU A 67 -0.14 -4.22 13.67
CA GLU A 67 -0.14 -5.36 14.58
C GLU A 67 1.25 -5.43 15.23
N GLU A 68 1.29 -5.29 16.55
CA GLU A 68 2.52 -5.41 17.34
C GLU A 68 2.50 -6.73 18.13
N ASP A 69 3.60 -7.46 18.02
CA ASP A 69 3.98 -8.60 18.83
C ASP A 69 5.24 -8.24 19.64
N ASP A 70 5.66 -9.09 20.58
CA ASP A 70 6.77 -8.81 21.51
C ASP A 70 8.04 -8.36 20.78
N ASP A 71 8.38 -9.05 19.69
CA ASP A 71 9.61 -8.81 18.93
C ASP A 71 9.38 -8.27 17.51
N ARG A 72 8.12 -8.13 17.06
CA ARG A 72 7.83 -7.80 15.66
C ARG A 72 6.70 -6.79 15.52
N VAL A 73 6.86 -5.90 14.56
CA VAL A 73 5.81 -4.96 14.16
C VAL A 73 5.43 -5.27 12.72
N THR A 74 4.15 -5.55 12.50
CA THR A 74 3.56 -5.72 11.19
C THR A 74 2.70 -4.51 10.85
N VAL A 75 2.94 -3.93 9.67
CA VAL A 75 2.10 -2.90 9.09
C VAL A 75 1.42 -3.47 7.86
N THR A 76 0.09 -3.31 7.82
CA THR A 76 -0.75 -3.70 6.69
C THR A 76 -1.37 -2.44 6.11
N LEU A 77 -1.21 -2.25 4.80
CA LEU A 77 -1.73 -1.11 4.06
C LEU A 77 -2.66 -1.62 2.96
N THR A 78 -3.91 -1.16 2.96
CA THR A 78 -4.87 -1.46 1.90
C THR A 78 -5.14 -0.19 1.08
N VAL A 79 -4.95 -0.29 -0.24
CA VAL A 79 -5.14 0.80 -1.20
C VAL A 79 -6.11 0.42 -2.31
N ASP A 80 -6.83 1.40 -2.85
CA ASP A 80 -7.57 1.23 -4.10
C ASP A 80 -6.60 1.14 -5.27
N MET A 81 -6.75 0.10 -6.09
CA MET A 81 -5.93 -0.12 -7.27
C MET A 81 -6.66 0.26 -8.56
N VAL A 82 -7.94 -0.13 -8.67
CA VAL A 82 -8.77 0.20 -9.84
C VAL A 82 -10.19 0.49 -9.37
N ASN A 83 -10.73 1.64 -9.77
CA ASN A 83 -12.13 2.00 -9.57
C ASN A 83 -12.77 2.31 -10.92
N VAL A 84 -13.44 1.32 -11.50
CA VAL A 84 -14.23 1.51 -12.72
C VAL A 84 -15.71 1.53 -12.35
N ARG A 85 -16.33 2.70 -12.49
CA ARG A 85 -17.80 2.83 -12.44
C ARG A 85 -18.35 2.62 -13.84
N LEU A 86 -19.00 1.48 -14.06
CA LEU A 86 -19.70 1.21 -15.30
C LEU A 86 -21.05 1.95 -15.27
N PRO A 87 -21.37 2.82 -16.24
CA PRO A 87 -22.62 3.57 -16.23
C PRO A 87 -23.87 2.69 -16.46
N LEU A 88 -23.69 1.46 -16.97
CA LEU A 88 -24.77 0.55 -17.34
C LEU A 88 -25.16 -0.44 -16.23
N ILE A 89 -24.27 -0.65 -15.26
CA ILE A 89 -24.46 -1.57 -14.15
C ILE A 89 -24.08 -0.75 -12.94
N ASN A 90 -25.03 -0.44 -12.05
CA ASN A 90 -24.85 0.46 -10.90
C ASN A 90 -23.93 -0.17 -9.81
N ARG A 91 -22.84 -0.81 -10.22
CA ARG A 91 -21.83 -1.51 -9.43
C ARG A 91 -20.47 -0.90 -9.78
N ALA A 92 -19.78 -0.43 -8.76
CA ALA A 92 -18.36 -0.12 -8.87
C ALA A 92 -17.59 -1.45 -8.83
N ILE A 93 -16.63 -1.62 -9.75
CA ILE A 93 -15.60 -2.64 -9.58
C ILE A 93 -14.50 -1.97 -8.76
N GLU A 94 -14.44 -2.32 -7.47
CA GLU A 94 -13.43 -1.85 -6.54
C GLU A 94 -12.38 -2.96 -6.40
N LEU A 95 -11.27 -2.80 -7.10
CA LEU A 95 -10.12 -3.69 -6.91
C LEU A 95 -9.19 -3.05 -5.87
N GLN A 96 -9.00 -3.75 -4.76
CA GLN A 96 -8.13 -3.32 -3.67
C GLN A 96 -6.85 -4.16 -3.66
N TYR A 97 -5.74 -3.55 -3.27
CA TYR A 97 -4.48 -4.23 -3.04
C TYR A 97 -4.05 -4.04 -1.59
N THR A 98 -3.61 -5.13 -0.96
CA THR A 98 -3.12 -5.13 0.42
C THR A 98 -1.63 -5.46 0.43
N ALA A 99 -0.83 -4.49 0.87
CA ALA A 99 0.59 -4.65 1.12
C ALA A 99 0.84 -4.92 2.60
N ARG A 100 1.76 -5.82 2.93
CA ARG A 100 2.13 -6.17 4.31
C ARG A 100 3.64 -6.14 4.47
N ALA A 101 4.12 -5.49 5.52
CA ALA A 101 5.53 -5.49 5.88
C ALA A 101 5.69 -5.80 7.38
N THR A 102 6.64 -6.67 7.71
CA THR A 102 6.95 -7.06 9.10
C THR A 102 8.41 -6.79 9.40
N MET A 103 8.70 -6.05 10.47
CA MET A 103 10.05 -5.72 10.93
C MET A 103 10.25 -6.10 12.41
N PRO A 104 11.48 -6.45 12.83
CA PRO A 104 11.78 -6.68 14.25
C PRO A 104 11.75 -5.36 15.04
N ARG A 105 11.31 -5.42 16.30
CA ARG A 105 11.24 -4.26 17.20
C ARG A 105 12.63 -3.90 17.72
N GLU A 106 12.98 -2.63 17.69
CA GLU A 106 14.30 -2.17 18.18
C GLU A 106 14.49 -2.31 19.70
N ALA A 107 13.41 -2.56 20.46
CA ALA A 107 13.44 -2.66 21.93
C ALA A 107 13.96 -4.01 22.47
N GLY A 108 13.97 -5.09 21.67
CA GLY A 108 14.31 -6.45 22.14
C GLY A 108 15.79 -6.84 22.08
N LEU A 109 16.67 -6.03 21.48
CA LEU A 109 18.10 -6.36 21.34
C LEU A 109 18.99 -5.84 22.48
N ALA A 110 18.41 -5.24 23.52
CA ALA A 110 19.17 -4.65 24.63
C ALA A 110 19.22 -5.50 25.91
N THR A 111 18.58 -6.68 25.95
CA THR A 111 18.42 -7.45 27.20
C THR A 111 19.07 -8.83 27.24
N GLU A 112 19.81 -9.27 26.21
CA GLU A 112 20.51 -10.55 26.26
C GLU A 112 21.98 -10.45 25.83
N SER A 113 22.86 -10.11 26.78
CA SER A 113 23.95 -11.04 27.13
C SER A 113 24.67 -10.64 28.45
N PRO A 114 25.04 -11.65 29.26
CA PRO A 114 25.53 -11.54 30.64
C PRO A 114 26.98 -11.04 30.79
#